data_AF-A0A7S3V648-F1
#
_entry.id   AF-A0A7S3V648-F1
#
_cell.length_a   1.000
_cell.length_b   1.000
_cell.length_c   1.000
_cell.angle_alpha   90.00
_cell.angle_beta   90.00
_cell.angle_gamma   90.00
#
_symmetry.space_group_name_H-M   'P 1'
#
loop_
_entity.id
_entity.type
_entity.pdbx_description
1 polymer ?
#
loop_
_entity_poly.entity_id
_entity_poly.type
_entity_poly.pdbx_seq_one_letter_code
_entity_poly.pdbx_strand_id
1 'polypeptide(L)'
;MIQAGNVIDCTIGVTFGLSTLSAAAVGGLISNVCGILFGGTLESAAKAAGLPSSNLTAAQRALPYVKINRLFSQALGVLLGCTLGLVNLFFIDHEKSSSLKLQQQTEDREFAFEVEASNEDIVDATVFTVRGPDNDGLLAGITASLTMRGCSIINIAVEQFPDGTIVDTFTVVDQKTRTALDDNELMDVSRELLDATTKDGPLFLRTQLGEIEDQNSTLKKRIEQLEEALMKRRVTLRSSQPVRADRNKDC
;
A
#
# COMPACT_ATOMS: atom_id res chain seq x y z
N MET A 1 -1.14 1.15 -25.04
CA MET A 1 -1.57 1.91 -23.85
C MET A 1 -1.54 1.05 -22.59
N ILE A 2 -2.38 0.01 -22.47
CA ILE A 2 -2.47 -0.81 -21.24
C ILE A 2 -1.21 -1.65 -20.99
N GLN A 3 -0.62 -2.27 -22.02
CA GLN A 3 0.59 -3.08 -21.85
C GLN A 3 1.81 -2.22 -21.46
N ALA A 4 1.96 -1.04 -22.06
CA ALA A 4 2.96 -0.06 -21.64
C ALA A 4 2.70 0.47 -20.22
N GLY A 5 1.42 0.71 -19.87
CA GLY A 5 1.01 1.06 -18.52
C GLY A 5 1.36 -0.03 -17.49
N ASN A 6 1.12 -1.30 -17.82
CA ASN A 6 1.45 -2.44 -16.97
C ASN A 6 2.97 -2.62 -16.80
N VAL A 7 3.76 -2.40 -17.86
CA VAL A 7 5.23 -2.37 -17.75
C VAL A 7 5.69 -1.22 -16.87
N ILE A 8 5.14 -0.02 -17.04
CA ILE A 8 5.45 1.14 -16.19
C ILE A 8 5.05 0.86 -14.73
N ASP A 9 3.91 0.23 -14.51
CA ASP A 9 3.40 -0.15 -13.19
C ASP A 9 4.32 -1.17 -12.49
N CYS A 10 4.68 -2.25 -13.19
CA CYS A 10 5.57 -3.28 -12.63
C CYS A 10 7.03 -2.85 -12.52
N THR A 11 7.47 -1.80 -13.22
CA THR A 11 8.86 -1.31 -13.14
C THR A 11 8.94 -0.04 -12.29
N ILE A 12 8.39 1.07 -12.79
CA ILE A 12 8.47 2.39 -12.15
C ILE A 12 7.48 2.47 -10.97
N GLY A 13 6.31 1.84 -11.07
CA GLY A 13 5.32 1.83 -10.01
C GLY A 13 5.82 1.13 -8.75
N VAL A 14 6.49 0.00 -8.91
CA VAL A 14 7.11 -0.73 -7.79
C VAL A 14 8.32 0.04 -7.23
N THR A 15 9.25 0.50 -8.07
CA THR A 15 10.45 1.21 -7.60
C THR A 15 10.16 2.54 -6.90
N PHE A 16 9.07 3.24 -7.27
CA PHE A 16 8.68 4.52 -6.65
C PHE A 16 7.44 4.43 -5.74
N GLY A 17 6.92 3.24 -5.49
CA GLY A 17 5.71 3.03 -4.68
C GLY A 17 4.46 3.73 -5.23
N LEU A 18 4.36 3.91 -6.56
CA LEU A 18 3.22 4.56 -7.19
C LEU A 18 2.06 3.58 -7.35
N SER A 19 0.84 4.10 -7.21
CA SER A 19 -0.36 3.28 -7.36
C SER A 19 -0.54 2.79 -8.81
N THR A 20 -1.16 1.62 -8.97
CA THR A 20 -1.63 1.07 -10.26
C THR A 20 -2.44 2.08 -11.08
N LEU A 21 -3.21 2.95 -10.40
CA LEU A 21 -3.99 4.02 -11.02
C LEU A 21 -3.09 5.10 -11.65
N SER A 22 -1.97 5.42 -11.01
CA SER A 22 -0.97 6.38 -11.50
C SER A 22 -0.30 5.88 -12.78
N ALA A 23 0.09 4.61 -12.83
CA ALA A 23 0.68 4.01 -14.03
C ALA A 23 -0.31 3.96 -15.21
N ALA A 24 -1.59 3.68 -14.93
CA ALA A 24 -2.66 3.77 -15.93
C ALA A 24 -2.83 5.20 -16.48
N ALA A 25 -2.78 6.22 -15.61
CA ALA A 25 -2.86 7.62 -16.01
C ALA A 25 -1.67 8.05 -16.90
N VAL A 26 -0.45 7.62 -16.57
CA VAL A 26 0.74 7.86 -17.40
C VAL A 26 0.63 7.15 -18.76
N GLY A 27 0.15 5.90 -18.78
CA GLY A 27 -0.10 5.18 -20.02
C GLY A 27 -1.09 5.91 -20.94
N GLY A 28 -2.15 6.48 -20.38
CA GLY A 28 -3.12 7.32 -21.10
C GLY A 28 -2.51 8.61 -21.66
N LEU A 29 -1.67 9.28 -20.87
CA LEU A 29 -0.92 10.47 -21.29
C LEU A 29 -0.01 10.18 -22.47
N ILE A 30 0.82 9.13 -22.39
CA ILE A 30 1.72 8.73 -23.48
C ILE A 30 0.92 8.41 -24.75
N SER A 31 -0.20 7.70 -24.62
CA SER A 31 -1.06 7.35 -25.74
C SER A 31 -1.64 8.59 -26.44
N ASN A 32 -2.06 9.60 -25.67
CA ASN A 32 -2.55 10.87 -26.23
C ASN A 32 -1.43 11.65 -26.94
N VAL A 33 -0.22 11.68 -26.36
CA VAL A 33 0.94 12.34 -26.99
C VAL A 33 1.30 11.66 -28.31
N CYS A 34 1.38 10.32 -28.34
CA CYS A 34 1.62 9.58 -29.57
C CYS A 34 0.52 9.82 -30.61
N GLY A 35 -0.75 9.84 -30.21
CA GLY A 35 -1.88 10.13 -31.10
C GLY A 35 -1.80 11.50 -31.77
N ILE A 36 -1.34 12.53 -31.05
CA ILE A 36 -1.13 13.87 -31.61
C ILE A 36 0.04 13.87 -32.60
N LEU A 37 1.15 13.21 -32.27
CA LEU A 37 2.33 13.13 -33.13
C LEU A 37 2.06 12.38 -34.44
N PHE A 38 1.25 11.32 -34.40
CA PHE A 38 0.84 10.56 -35.59
C PHE A 38 -0.03 11.36 -36.56
N GLY A 39 -0.64 12.48 -36.14
CA GLY A 39 -1.45 13.32 -37.02
C GLY A 39 -0.69 13.81 -38.25
N GLY A 40 0.57 14.24 -38.09
CA GLY A 40 1.41 14.69 -39.21
C GLY A 40 1.84 13.55 -40.14
N THR A 41 2.04 12.35 -39.59
CA THR A 41 2.32 11.13 -40.37
C THR A 41 1.09 10.72 -41.18
N LEU A 42 -0.10 10.81 -40.59
CA LEU A 42 -1.36 10.50 -41.27
C LEU A 42 -1.61 11.45 -42.43
N GLU A 43 -1.29 12.72 -42.27
CA GLU A 43 -1.43 13.74 -43.32
C GLU A 43 -0.45 13.51 -44.49
N SER A 44 0.77 13.05 -44.17
CA SER A 44 1.75 12.63 -45.16
C SER A 44 1.34 11.33 -45.88
N ALA A 45 0.81 10.36 -45.15
CA ALA A 45 0.32 9.10 -45.69
C ALA A 45 -0.93 9.31 -46.57
N ALA A 46 -1.85 10.20 -46.17
CA ALA A 46 -3.01 10.55 -46.97
C ALA A 46 -2.62 11.23 -48.28
N LYS A 47 -1.62 12.12 -48.24
CA LYS A 47 -1.05 12.73 -49.43
C LYS A 47 -0.37 11.70 -50.34
N ALA A 48 0.33 10.72 -49.77
CA ALA A 48 0.92 9.61 -50.51
C ALA A 48 -0.15 8.67 -51.12
N ALA A 49 -1.30 8.52 -50.47
CA ALA A 49 -2.46 7.77 -50.96
C ALA A 49 -3.31 8.54 -52.00
N GLY A 50 -2.88 9.75 -52.40
CA GLY A 50 -3.58 10.56 -53.41
C GLY A 50 -4.85 11.25 -52.91
N LEU A 51 -5.06 11.32 -51.59
CA LEU A 51 -6.23 12.00 -51.02
C LEU A 51 -6.08 13.52 -51.18
N PRO A 52 -7.15 14.24 -51.56
CA PRO A 52 -7.11 15.68 -51.72
C PRO A 52 -6.88 16.35 -50.36
N SER A 53 -5.84 17.19 -50.27
CA SER A 53 -5.61 18.03 -49.10
C SER A 53 -6.77 19.02 -48.94
N SER A 54 -7.32 19.15 -47.73
CA SER A 54 -8.37 20.14 -47.45
C SER A 54 -7.80 21.56 -47.55
N ASN A 55 -7.84 22.16 -48.74
CA ASN A 55 -7.44 23.54 -48.98
C ASN A 55 -8.56 24.51 -48.55
N LEU A 56 -8.92 24.46 -47.26
CA LEU A 56 -9.84 25.40 -46.67
C LEU A 56 -9.13 26.74 -46.48
N THR A 57 -9.72 27.83 -46.99
CA THR A 57 -9.25 29.18 -46.71
C THR A 57 -9.44 29.52 -45.23
N ALA A 58 -8.66 30.49 -44.71
CA ALA A 58 -8.74 30.89 -43.30
C ALA A 58 -10.17 31.29 -42.87
N ALA A 59 -10.92 31.96 -43.76
CA ALA A 59 -12.32 32.30 -43.53
C ALA A 59 -13.24 31.07 -43.45
N GLN A 60 -13.02 30.07 -44.30
CA GLN A 60 -13.79 28.82 -44.27
C GLN A 60 -13.48 27.98 -43.03
N ARG A 61 -12.22 27.97 -42.56
CA ARG A 61 -11.83 27.27 -41.33
C ARG A 61 -12.41 27.92 -40.07
N ALA A 62 -12.77 29.20 -40.14
CA ALA A 62 -13.40 29.93 -39.03
C ALA A 62 -14.90 29.65 -38.88
N LEU A 63 -15.54 29.04 -39.88
CA LEU A 63 -16.97 28.72 -39.85
C LEU A 63 -17.30 27.82 -38.64
N PRO A 64 -18.39 28.10 -37.90
CA PRO A 64 -18.76 27.33 -36.71
C PRO A 64 -19.01 25.86 -37.02
N TYR A 65 -19.55 25.54 -38.20
CA TYR A 65 -19.75 24.17 -38.65
C TYR A 65 -18.43 23.39 -38.78
N VAL A 66 -17.39 24.02 -39.31
CA VAL A 66 -16.05 23.42 -39.45
C VAL A 66 -15.40 23.22 -38.08
N LYS A 67 -15.58 24.17 -37.16
CA LYS A 67 -15.08 24.05 -35.77
C LYS A 67 -15.75 22.90 -35.01
N ILE A 68 -17.07 22.77 -35.13
CA ILE A 68 -17.83 21.69 -34.47
C ILE A 68 -17.44 20.33 -35.05
N ASN A 69 -17.40 20.17 -36.37
CA ASN A 69 -16.95 18.91 -36.98
C ASN A 69 -15.52 18.54 -36.61
N ARG A 70 -14.62 19.54 -36.54
CA ARG A 70 -13.24 19.32 -36.07
C ARG A 70 -13.22 18.81 -34.63
N LEU A 71 -13.93 19.47 -33.72
CA LEU A 71 -14.00 19.07 -32.32
C LEU A 71 -14.60 17.67 -32.17
N PHE A 72 -15.67 17.37 -32.90
CA PHE A 72 -16.34 16.08 -32.89
C PHE A 72 -15.42 14.95 -33.38
N SER A 73 -14.72 15.15 -34.51
CA SER A 73 -13.77 14.17 -35.04
C SER A 73 -12.59 13.91 -34.09
N GLN A 74 -12.08 14.94 -33.40
CA GLN A 74 -11.03 14.80 -32.40
C GLN A 74 -11.53 14.02 -31.18
N ALA A 75 -12.71 14.38 -30.66
CA ALA A 75 -13.30 13.69 -29.52
C ALA A 75 -13.57 12.21 -29.85
N LEU A 76 -14.15 11.93 -31.02
CA LEU A 76 -14.43 10.57 -31.48
C LEU A 76 -13.14 9.75 -31.66
N GLY A 77 -12.09 10.35 -32.22
CA GLY A 77 -10.80 9.70 -32.38
C GLY A 77 -10.15 9.29 -31.06
N VAL A 78 -10.14 10.19 -30.07
CA VAL A 78 -9.64 9.89 -28.72
C VAL A 78 -10.49 8.80 -28.06
N LEU A 79 -11.82 8.90 -28.17
CA LEU A 79 -12.74 7.94 -27.57
C LEU A 79 -12.52 6.52 -28.12
N LEU A 80 -12.42 6.38 -29.45
CA LEU A 80 -12.15 5.12 -30.13
C LEU A 80 -10.76 4.58 -29.83
N GLY A 81 -9.74 5.44 -29.79
CA GLY A 81 -8.38 5.05 -29.45
C GLY A 81 -8.27 4.52 -28.02
N CYS A 82 -8.91 5.19 -27.06
CA CYS A 82 -8.95 4.77 -25.67
C CYS A 82 -9.73 3.45 -25.49
N THR A 83 -10.88 3.29 -26.16
CA THR A 83 -11.65 2.03 -26.10
C THR A 83 -10.89 0.86 -26.71
N LEU A 84 -10.24 1.02 -27.86
CA LEU A 84 -9.36 -0.02 -28.44
C LEU A 84 -8.17 -0.34 -27.53
N GLY A 85 -7.62 0.67 -26.86
CA GLY A 85 -6.58 0.48 -25.85
C GLY A 85 -7.05 -0.37 -24.66
N LEU A 86 -8.31 -0.23 -24.25
CA LEU A 86 -8.93 -0.95 -23.14
C LEU A 86 -9.35 -2.38 -23.49
N VAL A 87 -9.53 -2.73 -24.78
CA VAL A 87 -9.80 -4.12 -25.19
C VAL A 87 -8.70 -5.08 -24.74
N ASN A 88 -7.45 -4.62 -24.67
CA ASN A 88 -6.34 -5.41 -24.12
C ASN A 88 -6.52 -5.80 -22.65
N LEU A 89 -7.30 -5.04 -21.88
CA LEU A 89 -7.61 -5.36 -20.48
C LEU A 89 -8.44 -6.66 -20.38
N PHE A 90 -9.24 -6.98 -21.40
CA PHE A 90 -10.05 -8.19 -21.44
C PHE A 90 -9.22 -9.48 -21.60
N PHE A 91 -7.97 -9.35 -22.09
CA PHE A 91 -7.05 -10.47 -22.28
C PHE A 91 -5.94 -10.54 -21.22
N ILE A 92 -5.87 -9.56 -20.30
CA ILE A 92 -4.87 -9.55 -19.24
C ILE A 92 -5.36 -10.42 -18.08
N ASP A 93 -4.53 -11.39 -17.69
CA ASP A 93 -4.79 -12.24 -16.55
C ASP A 93 -4.46 -11.48 -15.24
N HIS A 94 -5.51 -11.09 -14.51
CA HIS A 94 -5.39 -10.24 -13.33
C HIS A 94 -4.70 -10.95 -12.15
N GLU A 95 -4.74 -12.29 -12.11
CA GLU A 95 -4.07 -13.12 -11.10
C GLU A 95 -2.54 -13.03 -11.23
N LYS A 96 -2.04 -13.05 -12.47
CA LYS A 96 -0.59 -13.05 -12.73
C LYS A 96 0.08 -11.70 -12.43
N SER A 97 -0.60 -10.59 -12.69
CA SER A 97 -0.05 -9.25 -12.40
C SER A 97 0.03 -8.99 -10.88
N SER A 98 -0.98 -9.41 -10.12
CA SER A 98 -0.99 -9.29 -8.66
C SER A 98 0.05 -10.19 -7.99
N SER A 99 0.19 -11.44 -8.46
CA SER A 99 1.19 -12.38 -7.93
C SER A 99 2.62 -11.95 -8.23
N LEU A 100 2.90 -11.38 -9.41
CA LEU A 100 4.23 -10.83 -9.72
C LEU A 100 4.59 -9.63 -8.85
N LYS A 101 3.63 -8.73 -8.60
CA LYS A 101 3.84 -7.60 -7.66
C LYS A 101 4.07 -8.09 -6.24
N LEU A 102 3.33 -9.12 -5.81
CA LEU A 102 3.51 -9.73 -4.50
C LEU A 102 4.88 -10.41 -4.39
N GLN A 103 5.28 -11.19 -5.39
CA GLN A 103 6.60 -11.86 -5.44
C GLN A 103 7.76 -10.85 -5.41
N GLN A 104 7.68 -9.77 -6.20
CA GLN A 104 8.74 -8.74 -6.19
C GLN A 104 8.75 -7.91 -4.89
N GLN A 105 7.58 -7.66 -4.29
CA GLN A 105 7.51 -7.04 -2.96
C GLN A 105 8.02 -7.98 -1.85
N THR A 106 7.79 -9.28 -1.99
CA THR A 106 8.33 -10.30 -1.08
C THR A 106 9.84 -10.37 -1.22
N GLU A 107 10.38 -10.44 -2.44
CA GLU A 107 11.84 -10.45 -2.70
C GLU A 107 12.51 -9.18 -2.15
N ASP A 108 12.00 -7.97 -2.46
CA ASP A 108 12.56 -6.71 -1.93
C ASP A 108 12.47 -6.59 -0.40
N ARG A 109 11.48 -7.24 0.24
CA ARG A 109 11.37 -7.33 1.72
C ARG A 109 12.29 -8.39 2.31
N GLU A 110 12.53 -9.49 1.60
CA GLU A 110 13.46 -10.56 1.96
C GLU A 110 14.91 -10.03 2.00
N PHE A 111 15.24 -8.98 1.24
CA PHE A 111 16.53 -8.28 1.31
C PHE A 111 16.71 -7.34 2.52
N ALA A 112 15.68 -7.07 3.33
CA ALA A 112 15.80 -6.20 4.50
C ALA A 112 16.28 -6.93 5.77
N PHE A 113 16.04 -8.25 5.84
CA PHE A 113 16.40 -9.08 6.98
C PHE A 113 17.28 -10.24 6.51
N GLU A 114 18.41 -10.43 7.17
CA GLU A 114 19.34 -11.53 6.93
C GLU A 114 19.29 -12.46 8.15
N VAL A 115 19.12 -13.77 7.92
CA VAL A 115 19.12 -14.78 8.97
C VAL A 115 20.25 -15.77 8.71
N GLU A 116 21.18 -15.84 9.66
CA GLU A 116 22.26 -16.81 9.68
C GLU A 116 21.99 -17.85 10.77
N ALA A 117 22.28 -19.12 10.47
CA ALA A 117 22.15 -20.22 11.43
C ALA A 117 23.49 -20.96 11.52
N SER A 118 24.01 -21.13 12.73
CA SER A 118 25.28 -21.80 13.01
C SER A 118 25.15 -22.79 14.15
N ASN A 119 25.59 -24.03 13.90
CA ASN A 119 25.77 -25.07 14.93
C ASN A 119 27.24 -25.14 15.40
N GLU A 120 28.14 -24.35 14.82
CA GLU A 120 29.57 -24.38 15.13
C GLU A 120 29.94 -23.38 16.25
N ASP A 121 29.13 -22.34 16.44
CA ASP A 121 29.43 -21.24 17.36
C ASP A 121 29.37 -21.68 18.83
N ILE A 122 28.45 -22.59 19.17
CA ILE A 122 28.22 -23.06 20.54
C ILE A 122 28.01 -24.57 20.54
N VAL A 123 28.77 -25.28 21.37
CA VAL A 123 28.62 -26.73 21.54
C VAL A 123 27.23 -27.08 22.08
N ASP A 124 26.58 -28.05 21.45
CA ASP A 124 25.23 -28.55 21.78
C ASP A 124 24.10 -27.50 21.66
N ALA A 125 24.30 -26.41 20.92
CA ALA A 125 23.25 -25.42 20.64
C ALA A 125 23.33 -24.88 19.21
N THR A 126 22.19 -24.41 18.71
CA THR A 126 22.09 -23.69 17.44
C THR A 126 22.00 -22.21 17.72
N VAL A 127 22.78 -21.40 17.00
CA VAL A 127 22.75 -19.94 17.06
C VAL A 127 22.07 -19.42 15.81
N PHE A 128 20.99 -18.66 15.99
CA PHE A 128 20.34 -17.90 14.93
C PHE A 128 20.66 -16.43 15.09
N THR A 129 21.25 -15.81 14.07
CA THR A 129 21.56 -14.38 14.04
C THR A 129 20.66 -13.71 13.02
N VAL A 130 19.80 -12.81 13.48
CA VAL A 130 18.84 -12.08 12.65
C VAL A 130 19.28 -10.62 12.57
N ARG A 131 19.65 -10.17 11.39
CA ARG A 131 20.12 -8.80 11.13
C ARG A 131 19.10 -8.05 10.31
N GLY A 132 18.69 -6.86 10.76
CA GLY A 132 17.79 -6.02 9.98
C GLY A 132 17.40 -4.71 10.68
N PRO A 133 16.46 -3.94 10.10
CA PRO A 133 15.98 -2.70 10.70
C PRO A 133 15.13 -2.96 11.94
N ASP A 134 15.15 -2.02 12.88
CA ASP A 134 14.33 -2.06 14.10
C ASP A 134 12.83 -2.05 13.76
N ASN A 135 12.13 -3.13 14.12
CA ASN A 135 10.70 -3.30 13.93
C ASN A 135 10.04 -3.76 15.23
N ASP A 136 9.06 -3.00 15.70
CA ASP A 136 8.26 -3.38 16.87
C ASP A 136 7.65 -4.77 16.70
N GLY A 137 7.90 -5.65 17.68
CA GLY A 137 7.37 -7.01 17.70
C GLY A 137 8.21 -8.07 16.98
N LEU A 138 9.35 -7.71 16.38
CA LEU A 138 10.29 -8.64 15.73
C LEU A 138 10.72 -9.77 16.66
N LEU A 139 11.23 -9.42 17.84
CA LEU A 139 11.68 -10.38 18.86
C LEU A 139 10.53 -11.30 19.31
N ALA A 140 9.31 -10.78 19.44
CA ALA A 140 8.14 -11.57 19.81
C ALA A 140 7.73 -12.56 18.71
N GLY A 141 7.78 -12.14 17.45
CA GLY A 141 7.51 -13.00 16.28
C GLY A 141 8.51 -14.14 16.17
N ILE A 142 9.81 -13.83 16.24
CA ILE A 142 10.90 -14.80 16.19
C ILE A 142 10.85 -15.78 17.37
N THR A 143 10.61 -15.26 18.58
CA THR A 143 10.47 -16.11 19.78
C THR A 143 9.29 -17.08 19.63
N ALA A 144 8.18 -16.62 19.06
CA ALA A 144 7.00 -17.44 18.85
C ALA A 144 7.26 -18.54 17.81
N SER A 145 7.89 -18.24 16.67
CA SER A 145 8.18 -19.24 15.64
C SER A 145 9.13 -20.33 16.16
N LEU A 146 10.20 -19.95 16.86
CA LEU A 146 11.10 -20.89 17.53
C LEU A 146 10.37 -21.80 18.52
N THR A 147 9.50 -21.21 19.35
CA THR A 147 8.72 -21.97 20.33
C THR A 147 7.73 -22.94 19.67
N MET A 148 7.04 -22.51 18.61
CA MET A 148 6.10 -23.37 17.87
C MET A 148 6.80 -24.55 17.20
N ARG A 149 8.05 -24.37 16.79
CA ARG A 149 8.89 -25.44 16.25
C ARG A 149 9.41 -26.42 17.30
N GLY A 150 9.16 -26.16 18.59
CA GLY A 150 9.68 -26.97 19.68
C GLY A 150 11.15 -26.67 19.98
N CYS A 151 11.63 -25.46 19.67
CA CYS A 151 12.93 -24.99 20.13
C CYS A 151 12.79 -24.36 21.52
N SER A 152 13.75 -24.62 22.39
CA SER A 152 13.90 -23.94 23.68
C SER A 152 15.01 -22.89 23.56
N ILE A 153 14.66 -21.64 23.85
CA ILE A 153 15.61 -20.53 23.83
C ILE A 153 16.41 -20.53 25.14
N ILE A 154 17.73 -20.53 25.03
CA ILE A 154 18.67 -20.49 26.16
C ILE A 154 19.08 -19.05 26.44
N ASN A 155 19.42 -18.31 25.39
CA ASN A 155 19.93 -16.96 25.49
C ASN A 155 19.45 -16.11 24.31
N ILE A 156 19.27 -14.81 24.57
CA ILE A 156 18.97 -13.81 23.56
C ILE A 156 19.95 -12.65 23.79
N ALA A 157 20.70 -12.29 22.77
CA ALA A 157 21.56 -11.12 22.75
C ALA A 157 21.07 -10.16 21.67
N VAL A 158 21.13 -8.86 21.96
CA VAL A 158 20.69 -7.80 21.05
C VAL A 158 21.81 -6.79 20.94
N GLU A 159 22.27 -6.55 19.71
CA GLU A 159 23.31 -5.59 19.39
C GLU A 159 22.79 -4.54 18.41
N GLN A 160 22.93 -3.27 18.77
CA GLN A 160 22.56 -2.15 17.91
C GLN A 160 23.80 -1.53 17.30
N PHE A 161 23.80 -1.43 15.97
CA PHE A 161 24.90 -0.84 15.22
C PHE A 161 24.67 0.65 14.96
N PRO A 162 25.73 1.46 14.78
CA PRO A 162 25.63 2.91 14.55
C PRO A 162 24.91 3.31 13.25
N ASP A 163 24.75 2.36 12.33
CA ASP A 163 24.01 2.51 11.07
C ASP A 163 22.48 2.38 11.27
N GLY A 164 22.03 2.05 12.48
CA GLY A 164 20.63 1.83 12.82
C GLY A 164 20.16 0.38 12.61
N THR A 165 21.06 -0.53 12.23
CA THR A 165 20.76 -1.97 12.12
C THR A 165 20.75 -2.61 13.50
N ILE A 166 19.78 -3.49 13.74
CA ILE A 166 19.72 -4.34 14.93
C ILE A 166 20.12 -5.76 14.53
N VAL A 167 20.93 -6.39 15.37
CA VAL A 167 21.32 -7.79 15.28
C VAL A 167 20.81 -8.50 16.52
N ASP A 168 19.82 -9.36 16.32
CA ASP A 168 19.25 -10.21 17.37
C ASP A 168 19.82 -11.62 17.24
N THR A 169 20.53 -12.08 18.26
CA THR A 169 21.15 -13.40 18.32
C THR A 169 20.39 -14.30 19.31
N PHE A 170 19.87 -15.41 18.81
CA PHE A 170 19.11 -16.40 19.58
C PHE A 170 19.91 -17.70 19.69
N THR A 171 20.26 -18.11 20.90
CA THR A 171 20.83 -19.42 21.18
C THR A 171 19.72 -20.39 21.56
N VAL A 172 19.53 -21.45 20.79
CA VAL A 172 18.43 -22.40 20.97
C VAL A 172 18.89 -23.85 20.98
N VAL A 173 18.07 -24.70 21.59
CA VAL A 173 18.21 -26.17 21.56
C VAL A 173 16.88 -26.80 21.22
N ASP A 174 16.90 -27.99 20.63
CA ASP A 174 15.68 -28.78 20.46
C ASP A 174 15.12 -29.17 21.84
N GLN A 175 13.84 -28.94 22.08
CA GLN A 175 13.16 -29.23 23.33
C GLN A 175 13.15 -30.72 23.69
N LYS A 176 13.19 -31.62 22.69
CA LYS A 176 13.15 -33.08 22.88
C LYS A 176 14.53 -33.64 23.20
N THR A 177 15.54 -33.28 22.40
CA THR A 177 16.89 -33.84 22.51
C THR A 177 17.78 -33.02 23.45
N ARG A 178 17.45 -31.74 23.67
CA ARG A 178 18.26 -30.74 24.39
C ARG A 178 19.66 -30.54 23.79
N THR A 179 19.79 -30.76 22.49
CA THR A 179 21.01 -30.53 21.71
C THR A 179 20.74 -29.52 20.60
N ALA A 180 21.76 -29.20 19.81
CA ALA A 180 21.62 -28.44 18.57
C ALA A 180 20.58 -29.10 17.64
N LEU A 181 19.92 -28.27 16.83
CA LEU A 181 19.02 -28.73 15.77
C LEU A 181 19.81 -29.47 14.70
N ASP A 182 19.15 -30.39 13.99
CA ASP A 182 19.77 -31.07 12.85
C ASP A 182 20.06 -30.07 11.71
N ASP A 183 21.23 -30.21 11.06
CA ASP A 183 21.68 -29.31 10.00
C ASP A 183 20.68 -29.24 8.84
N ASN A 184 19.95 -30.33 8.60
CA ASN A 184 18.91 -30.40 7.57
C ASN A 184 17.68 -29.53 7.89
N GLU A 185 17.44 -29.24 9.18
CA GLU A 185 16.30 -28.44 9.64
C GLU A 185 16.62 -26.95 9.68
N LEU A 186 17.91 -26.56 9.71
CA LEU A 186 18.34 -25.17 9.84
C LEU A 186 17.78 -24.28 8.74
N MET A 187 17.80 -24.74 7.49
CA MET A 187 17.31 -23.95 6.35
C MET A 187 15.79 -23.70 6.43
N ASP A 188 15.04 -24.70 6.88
CA ASP A 188 13.59 -24.59 7.04
C ASP A 188 13.22 -23.67 8.20
N VAL A 189 13.94 -23.77 9.33
CA VAL A 189 13.74 -22.88 10.48
C VAL A 189 14.12 -21.44 10.12
N SER A 190 15.26 -21.20 9.46
CA SER A 190 15.67 -19.86 9.02
C SER A 190 14.65 -19.21 8.09
N ARG A 191 14.03 -19.99 7.18
CA ARG A 191 12.94 -19.48 6.33
C ARG A 191 11.71 -19.09 7.17
N GLU A 192 11.35 -19.90 8.15
CA GLU A 192 10.23 -19.61 9.06
C GLU A 192 10.51 -18.39 9.95
N LEU A 193 11.77 -18.16 10.34
CA LEU A 193 12.20 -16.95 11.04
C LEU A 193 12.05 -15.71 10.15
N LEU A 194 12.51 -15.78 8.90
CA LEU A 194 12.34 -14.70 7.92
C LEU A 194 10.87 -14.36 7.71
N ASP A 195 9.99 -15.34 7.57
CA ASP A 195 8.54 -15.12 7.47
C ASP A 195 7.98 -14.42 8.71
N ALA A 196 8.46 -14.76 9.90
CA ALA A 196 8.05 -14.13 11.16
C ALA A 196 8.51 -12.66 11.30
N THR A 197 9.50 -12.21 10.51
CA THR A 197 9.96 -10.81 10.49
C THR A 197 9.06 -9.87 9.68
N THR A 198 8.06 -10.42 8.96
CA THR A 198 7.17 -9.62 8.12
C THR A 198 6.14 -8.82 8.95
N LYS A 199 6.01 -7.52 8.66
CA LYS A 199 5.04 -6.59 9.29
C LYS A 199 3.56 -6.96 9.10
N ASP A 200 3.24 -8.00 8.33
CA ASP A 200 1.87 -8.45 8.08
C ASP A 200 1.57 -9.80 8.75
N GLY A 201 2.46 -10.28 9.63
CA GLY A 201 2.27 -11.51 10.37
C GLY A 201 0.98 -11.48 11.23
N PRO A 202 0.28 -12.60 11.39
CA PRO A 202 -0.97 -12.68 12.15
C PRO A 202 -0.84 -12.20 13.60
N LEU A 203 0.38 -12.22 14.17
CA LEU A 203 0.67 -11.69 15.50
C LEU A 203 0.71 -10.15 15.52
N PHE A 204 1.37 -9.52 14.54
CA PHE A 204 1.43 -8.06 14.41
C PHE A 204 0.03 -7.46 14.18
N LEU A 205 -0.75 -8.08 13.29
CA LEU A 205 -2.14 -7.70 13.04
C LEU A 205 -2.99 -7.76 14.32
N ARG A 206 -2.77 -8.78 15.17
CA ARG A 206 -3.47 -8.91 16.46
C ARG A 206 -3.05 -7.85 17.47
N THR A 207 -1.77 -7.50 17.53
CA THR A 207 -1.27 -6.42 18.38
C THR A 207 -1.87 -5.07 17.96
N GLN A 208 -1.87 -4.77 16.66
CA GLN A 208 -2.50 -3.56 16.12
C GLN A 208 -4.01 -3.53 16.35
N LEU A 209 -4.71 -4.67 16.22
CA LEU A 209 -6.14 -4.74 16.50
C LEU A 209 -6.44 -4.37 17.96
N GLY A 210 -5.66 -4.91 18.90
CA GLY A 210 -5.79 -4.61 20.32
C GLY A 210 -5.51 -3.15 20.66
N GLU A 211 -4.50 -2.56 20.03
CA GLU A 211 -4.15 -1.15 20.23
C GLU A 211 -5.23 -0.20 19.68
N ILE A 212 -5.77 -0.50 18.50
CA ILE A 212 -6.89 0.25 17.91
C ILE A 212 -8.16 0.10 18.77
N GLU A 213 -8.43 -1.09 19.31
CA GLU A 213 -9.56 -1.33 20.22
C GLU A 213 -9.43 -0.50 21.51
N ASP A 214 -8.23 -0.42 22.08
CA ASP A 214 -8.01 0.36 23.31
C ASP A 214 -8.11 1.87 23.07
N GLN A 215 -7.60 2.36 21.93
CA GLN A 215 -7.79 3.74 21.49
C GLN A 215 -9.27 4.07 21.31
N ASN A 216 -10.04 3.18 20.69
CA ASN A 216 -11.49 3.34 20.53
C ASN A 216 -12.21 3.35 21.87
N SER A 217 -11.81 2.51 22.82
CA SER A 217 -12.36 2.49 24.18
C SER A 217 -12.11 3.83 24.89
N THR A 218 -10.92 4.38 24.73
CA THR A 218 -10.49 5.64 25.34
C THR A 218 -11.20 6.83 24.72
N LEU A 219 -11.33 6.86 23.38
CA LEU A 219 -12.05 7.90 22.66
C LEU A 219 -13.53 7.91 23.03
N LYS A 220 -14.18 6.74 23.16
CA LYS A 220 -15.57 6.64 23.63
C LYS A 220 -15.76 7.25 25.02
N LYS A 221 -14.87 6.95 25.98
CA LYS A 221 -14.91 7.55 27.32
C LYS A 221 -14.75 9.07 27.27
N ARG A 222 -13.86 9.59 26.42
CA ARG A 222 -13.68 11.04 26.25
C ARG A 222 -14.93 11.70 25.65
N ILE A 223 -15.58 11.06 24.69
CA ILE A 223 -16.84 11.56 24.11
C ILE A 223 -17.92 11.63 25.19
N GLU A 224 -18.09 10.56 25.98
CA GLU A 224 -19.08 10.52 27.07
C GLU A 224 -18.84 11.61 28.13
N GLN A 225 -17.59 11.82 28.53
CA GLN A 225 -17.21 12.92 29.44
C GLN A 225 -17.51 14.31 28.86
N LEU A 226 -17.26 14.51 27.57
CA LEU A 226 -17.56 15.77 26.89
C LEU A 226 -19.07 15.99 26.77
N GLU A 227 -19.86 14.95 26.50
CA GLU A 227 -21.32 15.01 26.48
C GLU A 227 -21.90 15.36 27.85
N GLU A 228 -21.40 14.76 28.92
CA GLU A 228 -21.82 15.08 30.29
C GLU A 228 -21.47 16.53 30.67
N ALA A 229 -20.27 16.99 30.31
CA ALA A 229 -19.84 18.37 30.51
C ALA A 229 -20.71 19.38 29.73
N LEU A 230 -21.13 19.02 28.51
CA LEU A 230 -22.05 19.83 27.69
C LEU A 230 -23.48 19.85 28.28
N MET A 231 -23.99 18.71 28.76
CA MET A 231 -25.30 18.64 29.42
C MET A 231 -25.34 19.52 30.67
N LYS A 232 -24.30 19.49 31.49
CA LYS A 232 -24.16 20.33 32.68
C LYS A 232 -24.14 21.82 32.36
N ARG A 233 -23.57 22.22 31.21
CA ARG A 233 -23.57 23.61 30.72
C ARG A 233 -24.89 24.04 30.05
N ARG A 234 -25.67 23.12 29.47
CA ARG A 234 -26.95 23.42 28.80
C ARG A 234 -28.13 23.62 29.77
N VAL A 235 -28.02 23.22 31.02
CA VAL A 235 -29.04 23.48 32.05
C VAL A 235 -28.80 24.85 32.69
N THR A 236 -29.27 25.90 32.02
CA THR A 236 -29.38 27.24 32.61
C THR A 236 -30.71 27.33 33.36
N LEU A 237 -30.70 27.07 34.67
CA LEU A 237 -31.87 27.31 35.54
C LEU A 237 -32.18 28.82 35.55
N ARG A 238 -33.26 29.24 34.89
CA ARG A 238 -33.87 30.56 35.15
C ARG A 238 -34.77 30.43 36.37
N SER A 239 -34.28 30.83 37.55
CA SER A 239 -35.16 31.07 38.68
C SER A 239 -36.05 32.28 38.36
N SER A 240 -37.35 32.06 38.20
CA SER A 240 -38.34 33.13 38.06
C SER A 240 -38.40 33.93 39.37
N GLN A 241 -37.99 35.21 39.34
CA GLN A 241 -38.38 36.17 40.37
C GLN A 241 -39.91 36.34 40.36
N PRO A 242 -40.56 36.50 41.53
CA PRO A 242 -42.01 36.66 41.58
C PRO A 242 -42.39 38.07 41.09
N VAL A 243 -43.04 38.15 39.92
CA VAL A 243 -43.62 39.41 39.45
C VAL A 243 -44.94 39.64 40.18
N ARG A 244 -44.90 40.70 41.00
CA ARG A 244 -45.95 41.32 41.80
C ARG A 244 -47.26 41.48 41.03
N ALA A 245 -48.33 40.88 41.54
CA ALA A 245 -49.70 41.09 41.06
C ALA A 245 -50.14 42.53 41.39
N ASP A 246 -50.11 43.42 40.39
CA ASP A 246 -50.80 44.69 40.51
C ASP A 246 -52.30 44.50 40.26
N ARG A 247 -53.03 44.71 41.35
CA ARG A 247 -54.46 44.93 41.38
C ARG A 247 -54.77 46.14 40.49
N ASN A 248 -55.65 45.99 39.52
CA ASN A 248 -56.58 47.07 39.23
C ASN A 248 -58.00 46.50 39.17
N LYS A 249 -58.83 47.09 40.03
CA LYS A 249 -60.24 46.83 40.23
C LYS A 249 -61.03 47.89 39.47
N ASP A 250 -62.08 47.43 38.82
CA ASP A 250 -63.41 48.02 38.75
C ASP A 250 -63.62 49.42 38.12
N CYS A 251 -64.63 49.44 37.24
CA CYS A 251 -65.36 50.53 36.59
C CYS A 251 -64.85 51.01 35.22
#